data_AF-A0A832XT72-F1
#
_entry.id   AF-A0A832XT72-F1
#
_cell.length_a   1.000
_cell.length_b   1.000
_cell.length_c   1.000
_cell.angle_alpha   90.00
_cell.angle_beta   90.00
_cell.angle_gamma   90.00
#
_symmetry.space_group_name_H-M   'P 1'
#
loop_
_entity.id
_entity.type
_entity.pdbx_description
1 polymer ?
#
loop_
_entity_poly.entity_id
_entity_poly.type
_entity_poly.pdbx_seq_one_letter_code
_entity_poly.pdbx_strand_id
1 'polypeptide(L)'
;MREVTTKSIKLSRDLDGMLSEALERDLLVRIGWGRGGDEKPKKGEIGAITHLPPKSRVLLLGDLGECAGAMNRGGSFTLQGSSTSMLGAFQQDGRIVVEKDVGDRLGHRMTGGSITVQGSAGDEAGAGMLGGTVIVRGHAGKRVGAGMGDGTVIVLGSVGSEPGVGMTGGRVVIAGSCPPPGDGTAMRGIDASEISQLSEHLEPLGLTLEDDALVLVPSDSAPTVAESPESFVAEGFGSIALVPSNTDRLSDHSPLDPYTLLMPLGSDEGGVLFPIPWLVECESAYEWGGGMAAEQPALVRTSPRASDLLLVGESELVDCASFLSGCAGVVLDLASLPPLNDAEIEAVLVSISSRMPEDSLVLLRDCVDRVDHLFRLVVELDLDGAVIDAAAPGGGRAASALPRIGLAARAMNLIEQGRHLMIELDESPSAEDLLIAVGAGCPVIVAPPPEEGLEDLLSWLDSTLRGWMRELGVDGLEKVTRRNLRALDYDTAAISGLRLVGYDRPLPMWLGN
;
A
#
# COMPACT_ATOMS: atom_id res chain seq x y z
N MET A 1 -8.68 7.74 16.46
CA MET A 1 -7.74 7.40 15.38
C MET A 1 -6.32 7.64 15.87
N ARG A 2 -5.74 8.85 15.76
CA ARG A 2 -4.32 9.14 16.15
C ARG A 2 -3.81 8.57 17.48
N GLU A 3 -4.59 8.69 18.57
CA GLU A 3 -4.13 8.16 19.88
C GLU A 3 -4.01 6.62 19.88
N VAL A 4 -4.84 5.92 19.09
CA VAL A 4 -4.75 4.46 18.91
C VAL A 4 -3.55 4.13 18.02
N THR A 5 -3.36 4.84 16.92
CA THR A 5 -2.22 4.69 15.99
C THR A 5 -0.88 4.79 16.73
N THR A 6 -0.66 5.87 17.50
CA THR A 6 0.59 6.09 18.24
C THR A 6 0.81 5.01 19.31
N LYS A 7 -0.25 4.57 19.99
CA LYS A 7 -0.18 3.47 20.98
C LYS A 7 0.17 2.15 20.30
N SER A 8 -0.47 1.84 19.18
CA SER A 8 -0.19 0.63 18.40
C SER A 8 1.24 0.60 17.88
N ILE A 9 1.75 1.71 17.32
CA ILE A 9 3.15 1.82 16.89
C ILE A 9 4.10 1.52 18.04
N LYS A 10 3.85 2.15 19.20
CA LYS A 10 4.66 1.93 20.40
C LYS A 10 4.61 0.47 20.87
N LEU A 11 3.43 -0.12 20.92
CA LEU A 11 3.25 -1.52 21.28
C LEU A 11 4.05 -2.43 20.33
N SER A 12 3.89 -2.25 19.01
CA SER A 12 4.58 -3.06 18.00
C SER A 12 6.10 -2.95 18.09
N ARG A 13 6.64 -1.75 18.37
CA ARG A 13 8.08 -1.55 18.64
C ARG A 13 8.56 -2.29 19.90
N ASP A 14 7.83 -2.17 21.00
CA ASP A 14 8.14 -2.87 22.25
C ASP A 14 8.12 -4.40 22.03
N LEU A 15 7.14 -4.89 21.26
CA LEU A 15 6.96 -6.29 20.91
C LEU A 15 8.11 -6.86 20.07
N ASP A 16 8.53 -6.14 19.03
CA ASP A 16 9.63 -6.59 18.17
C ASP A 16 10.95 -6.71 18.95
N GLY A 17 11.19 -5.79 19.89
CA GLY A 17 12.31 -5.89 20.83
C GLY A 17 12.22 -7.15 21.70
N MET A 18 11.06 -7.42 22.30
CA MET A 18 10.84 -8.64 23.10
C MET A 18 10.94 -9.93 22.29
N LEU A 19 10.46 -9.92 21.05
CA LEU A 19 10.50 -11.06 20.13
C LEU A 19 11.94 -11.42 19.78
N SER A 20 12.78 -10.43 19.51
CA SER A 20 14.20 -10.63 19.22
C SER A 20 14.91 -11.36 20.37
N GLU A 21 14.73 -10.91 21.60
CA GLU A 21 15.30 -11.58 22.79
C GLU A 21 14.69 -12.97 23.04
N ALA A 22 13.40 -13.13 22.79
CA ALA A 22 12.70 -14.39 23.01
C ALA A 22 13.12 -15.46 21.99
N LEU A 23 13.39 -15.09 20.75
CA LEU A 23 13.88 -16.00 19.71
C LEU A 23 15.27 -16.56 20.04
N GLU A 24 16.18 -15.72 20.55
CA GLU A 24 17.51 -16.17 20.98
C GLU A 24 17.44 -17.20 22.12
N ARG A 25 16.43 -17.07 22.99
CA ARG A 25 16.28 -17.88 24.20
C ARG A 25 15.23 -18.99 24.08
N ASP A 26 14.62 -19.14 22.91
CA ASP A 26 13.47 -20.03 22.64
C ASP A 26 12.36 -19.89 23.70
N LEU A 27 11.94 -18.65 23.96
CA LEU A 27 10.91 -18.31 24.94
C LEU A 27 9.59 -17.91 24.27
N LEU A 28 8.49 -18.13 24.99
CA LEU A 28 7.16 -17.61 24.64
C LEU A 28 7.03 -16.18 25.16
N VAL A 29 6.71 -15.24 24.28
CA VAL A 29 6.32 -13.89 24.66
C VAL A 29 4.87 -13.92 25.15
N ARG A 30 4.64 -13.54 26.41
CA ARG A 30 3.30 -13.47 27.01
C ARG A 30 2.98 -12.04 27.40
N ILE A 31 1.88 -11.51 26.88
CA ILE A 31 1.43 -10.15 27.14
C ILE A 31 -0.06 -10.22 27.45
N GLY A 32 -0.50 -9.55 28.51
CA GLY A 32 -1.90 -9.58 28.88
C GLY A 32 -2.27 -8.63 29.99
N TRP A 33 -1.56 -8.71 31.12
CA TRP A 33 -1.80 -7.83 32.27
C TRP A 33 -0.46 -7.32 32.80
N GLY A 34 -0.33 -6.00 32.90
CA GLY A 34 0.80 -5.38 33.58
C GLY A 34 0.84 -5.77 35.06
N ARG A 35 1.99 -5.55 35.72
CA ARG A 35 2.15 -5.80 37.18
C ARG A 35 1.15 -5.01 38.06
N GLY A 36 0.55 -3.95 37.52
CA GLY A 36 -0.48 -3.13 38.18
C GLY A 36 -1.93 -3.50 37.83
N GLY A 37 -2.18 -4.53 37.02
CA GLY A 37 -3.53 -4.88 36.54
C GLY A 37 -4.00 -4.09 35.32
N ASP A 38 -3.11 -3.30 34.69
CA ASP A 38 -3.42 -2.61 33.44
C ASP A 38 -3.46 -3.61 32.27
N GLU A 39 -4.53 -3.56 31.46
CA GLU A 39 -4.64 -4.30 30.20
C GLU A 39 -3.51 -3.88 29.25
N LYS A 40 -2.74 -4.87 28.79
CA LYS A 40 -1.76 -4.72 27.71
C LYS A 40 -1.91 -5.95 26.83
N PRO A 41 -2.31 -5.83 25.55
CA PRO A 41 -2.63 -4.63 24.79
C PRO A 41 -3.92 -3.94 25.28
N LYS A 42 -4.06 -2.65 24.98
CA LYS A 42 -5.32 -1.93 25.23
C LYS A 42 -6.36 -2.34 24.20
N LYS A 43 -7.64 -2.31 24.59
CA LYS A 43 -8.75 -2.62 23.70
C LYS A 43 -8.69 -1.81 22.39
N GLY A 44 -8.64 -2.50 21.26
CA GLY A 44 -8.69 -1.93 19.92
C GLY A 44 -7.35 -1.48 19.34
N GLU A 45 -6.21 -1.91 19.88
CA GLU A 45 -4.90 -1.69 19.23
C GLU A 45 -4.85 -2.45 17.89
N ILE A 46 -4.60 -1.69 16.82
CA ILE A 46 -4.55 -2.15 15.41
C ILE A 46 -3.12 -2.50 14.99
N GLY A 47 -2.97 -3.31 13.93
CA GLY A 47 -1.67 -3.61 13.32
C GLY A 47 -0.68 -4.30 14.26
N ALA A 48 -1.17 -4.98 15.29
CA ALA A 48 -0.35 -5.63 16.30
C ALA A 48 0.11 -7.02 15.83
N ILE A 49 1.34 -7.39 16.19
CA ILE A 49 1.88 -8.76 15.96
C ILE A 49 1.92 -9.14 14.48
N THR A 50 2.14 -8.17 13.62
CA THR A 50 2.36 -8.47 12.21
C THR A 50 3.77 -8.98 11.95
N HIS A 51 4.01 -9.61 10.80
CA HIS A 51 5.35 -10.02 10.35
C HIS A 51 6.09 -10.98 11.27
N LEU A 52 5.36 -11.80 12.02
CA LEU A 52 6.00 -12.74 12.94
C LEU A 52 6.96 -13.69 12.22
N PRO A 53 8.23 -13.75 12.65
CA PRO A 53 9.22 -14.62 12.02
C PRO A 53 8.99 -16.08 12.41
N PRO A 54 9.51 -17.04 11.62
CA PRO A 54 9.49 -18.45 11.95
C PRO A 54 9.99 -18.73 13.37
N LYS A 55 9.37 -19.70 14.05
CA LYS A 55 9.69 -20.13 15.43
C LYS A 55 9.33 -19.14 16.54
N SER A 56 8.89 -17.93 16.21
CA SER A 56 8.36 -17.00 17.22
C SER A 56 7.10 -17.58 17.85
N ARG A 57 6.92 -17.35 19.15
CA ARG A 57 5.74 -17.77 19.90
C ARG A 57 5.24 -16.60 20.72
N VAL A 58 4.00 -16.19 20.46
CA VAL A 58 3.35 -15.07 21.14
C VAL A 58 1.99 -15.48 21.67
N LEU A 59 1.71 -15.12 22.92
CA LEU A 59 0.40 -15.19 23.56
C LEU A 59 0.00 -13.78 23.97
N LEU A 60 -1.14 -13.31 23.47
CA LEU A 60 -1.76 -12.05 23.90
C LEU A 60 -3.13 -12.29 24.51
N LEU A 61 -3.46 -11.49 25.52
CA LEU A 61 -4.80 -11.46 26.13
C LEU A 61 -5.49 -10.15 25.75
N GLY A 62 -6.80 -10.16 25.55
CA GLY A 62 -7.57 -8.93 25.29
C GLY A 62 -8.13 -8.82 23.89
N ASP A 63 -8.78 -7.70 23.59
CA ASP A 63 -9.48 -7.49 22.31
C ASP A 63 -8.64 -6.58 21.38
N LEU A 64 -8.14 -7.13 20.29
CA LEU A 64 -7.33 -6.44 19.30
C LEU A 64 -8.19 -5.81 18.19
N GLY A 65 -7.64 -4.81 17.52
CA GLY A 65 -8.25 -4.21 16.33
C GLY A 65 -7.86 -4.94 15.04
N GLU A 66 -7.81 -4.17 13.96
CA GLU A 66 -7.61 -4.63 12.59
C GLU A 66 -6.19 -5.18 12.38
N CYS A 67 -6.04 -6.12 11.46
CA CYS A 67 -4.76 -6.71 11.04
C CYS A 67 -3.94 -7.37 12.17
N ALA A 68 -4.60 -7.85 13.24
CA ALA A 68 -3.91 -8.60 14.28
C ALA A 68 -3.30 -9.90 13.71
N GLY A 69 -1.99 -10.10 13.90
CA GLY A 69 -1.31 -11.29 13.39
C GLY A 69 -1.21 -11.36 11.86
N ALA A 70 -1.53 -10.29 11.13
CA ALA A 70 -1.46 -10.25 9.67
C ALA A 70 -0.01 -10.31 9.16
N MET A 71 0.18 -10.65 7.89
CA MET A 71 1.49 -10.73 7.22
C MET A 71 2.45 -11.69 7.95
N ASN A 72 1.94 -12.73 8.61
CA ASN A 72 2.74 -13.68 9.38
C ASN A 72 3.61 -14.55 8.45
N ARG A 73 4.90 -14.69 8.79
CA ARG A 73 5.93 -15.37 7.99
C ARG A 73 6.27 -16.77 8.50
N GLY A 74 5.62 -17.23 9.58
CA GLY A 74 5.89 -18.55 10.18
C GLY A 74 5.82 -18.60 11.70
N GLY A 75 5.41 -17.53 12.37
CA GLY A 75 5.25 -17.49 13.82
C GLY A 75 3.98 -18.16 14.32
N SER A 76 3.99 -18.52 15.61
CA SER A 76 2.83 -19.00 16.34
C SER A 76 2.25 -17.88 17.20
N PHE A 77 1.00 -17.50 16.93
CA PHE A 77 0.27 -16.48 17.66
C PHE A 77 -0.98 -17.07 18.32
N THR A 78 -1.18 -16.79 19.60
CA THR A 78 -2.40 -17.15 20.33
C THR A 78 -3.02 -15.90 20.95
N LEU A 79 -4.30 -15.68 20.68
CA LEU A 79 -5.08 -14.57 21.20
C LEU A 79 -6.18 -15.10 22.14
N GLN A 80 -6.03 -14.83 23.43
CA GLN A 80 -7.08 -15.05 24.43
C GLN A 80 -8.00 -13.82 24.48
N GLY A 81 -8.87 -13.72 23.47
CA GLY A 81 -9.76 -12.60 23.27
C GLY A 81 -10.28 -12.58 21.84
N SER A 82 -10.64 -11.38 21.38
CA SER A 82 -11.31 -11.17 20.10
C SER A 82 -10.48 -10.24 19.20
N SER A 83 -10.73 -10.25 17.90
CA SER A 83 -10.14 -9.27 16.96
C SER A 83 -11.20 -8.74 16.01
N THR A 84 -10.99 -7.55 15.42
CA THR A 84 -11.88 -7.00 14.40
C THR A 84 -11.53 -7.60 13.02
N SER A 85 -11.33 -6.79 11.98
CA SER A 85 -11.12 -7.32 10.63
C SER A 85 -9.67 -7.71 10.33
N MET A 86 -9.48 -8.50 9.27
CA MET A 86 -8.17 -8.81 8.69
C MET A 86 -7.21 -9.59 9.61
N LEU A 87 -7.72 -10.32 10.62
CA LEU A 87 -6.87 -11.18 11.44
C LEU A 87 -6.20 -12.25 10.56
N GLY A 88 -4.87 -12.33 10.64
CA GLY A 88 -4.07 -13.25 9.82
C GLY A 88 -4.17 -13.02 8.31
N ALA A 89 -4.63 -11.84 7.87
CA ALA A 89 -4.63 -11.49 6.45
C ALA A 89 -3.21 -11.50 5.88
N PHE A 90 -3.07 -11.87 4.61
CA PHE A 90 -1.79 -11.99 3.89
C PHE A 90 -0.77 -12.91 4.58
N GLN A 91 -1.21 -13.86 5.41
CA GLN A 91 -0.31 -14.81 6.05
C GLN A 91 0.34 -15.73 5.01
N GLN A 92 1.68 -15.84 5.05
CA GLN A 92 2.45 -16.78 4.26
C GLN A 92 2.61 -18.13 4.95
N ASP A 93 2.86 -18.14 6.26
CA ASP A 93 2.99 -19.36 7.05
C ASP A 93 2.76 -19.09 8.55
N GLY A 94 2.71 -20.15 9.34
CA GLY A 94 2.62 -20.10 10.79
C GLY A 94 1.27 -20.60 11.31
N ARG A 95 1.00 -20.29 12.58
CA ARG A 95 -0.21 -20.73 13.27
C ARG A 95 -0.82 -19.61 14.09
N ILE A 96 -2.08 -19.29 13.83
CA ILE A 96 -2.85 -18.34 14.62
C ILE A 96 -4.00 -19.07 15.31
N VAL A 97 -4.18 -18.86 16.61
CA VAL A 97 -5.30 -19.40 17.39
C VAL A 97 -6.00 -18.27 18.15
N VAL A 98 -7.30 -18.14 17.98
CA VAL A 98 -8.13 -17.12 18.64
C VAL A 98 -9.21 -17.80 19.47
N GLU A 99 -9.33 -17.43 20.75
CA GLU A 99 -10.28 -18.06 21.68
C GLU A 99 -11.72 -17.56 21.56
N LYS A 100 -11.94 -16.35 21.02
CA LYS A 100 -13.28 -15.78 20.83
C LYS A 100 -13.55 -15.49 19.36
N ASP A 101 -14.32 -14.43 19.10
CA ASP A 101 -14.80 -14.04 17.78
C ASP A 101 -13.77 -13.20 17.03
N VAL A 102 -13.86 -13.25 15.71
CA VAL A 102 -13.10 -12.42 14.77
C VAL A 102 -14.09 -11.70 13.84
N GLY A 103 -13.76 -10.48 13.44
CA GLY A 103 -14.52 -9.72 12.46
C GLY A 103 -14.31 -10.19 11.02
N ASP A 104 -14.48 -9.25 10.10
CA ASP A 104 -14.51 -9.52 8.66
C ASP A 104 -13.12 -9.87 8.10
N ARG A 105 -13.07 -10.52 6.94
CA ARG A 105 -11.83 -10.79 6.19
C ARG A 105 -10.75 -11.57 6.97
N LEU A 106 -11.18 -12.47 7.86
CA LEU A 106 -10.30 -13.46 8.51
C LEU A 106 -9.49 -14.22 7.45
N GLY A 107 -8.16 -14.22 7.55
CA GLY A 107 -7.28 -14.93 6.61
C GLY A 107 -7.39 -14.45 5.17
N HIS A 108 -7.79 -13.20 4.94
CA HIS A 108 -7.89 -12.64 3.59
C HIS A 108 -6.57 -12.74 2.85
N ARG A 109 -6.59 -13.25 1.60
CA ARG A 109 -5.39 -13.39 0.75
C ARG A 109 -4.25 -14.20 1.40
N MET A 110 -4.52 -15.06 2.38
CA MET A 110 -3.48 -15.92 2.94
C MET A 110 -3.01 -16.94 1.90
N THR A 111 -1.71 -17.22 1.88
CA THR A 111 -1.08 -18.19 0.97
C THR A 111 -0.64 -19.47 1.70
N GLY A 112 -0.58 -19.44 3.04
CA GLY A 112 -0.20 -20.63 3.82
C GLY A 112 -0.39 -20.51 5.34
N GLY A 113 0.06 -21.55 6.03
CA GLY A 113 -0.13 -21.71 7.48
C GLY A 113 -1.57 -22.07 7.88
N SER A 114 -1.88 -21.92 9.17
CA SER A 114 -3.17 -22.28 9.75
C SER A 114 -3.73 -21.20 10.67
N ILE A 115 -5.05 -20.99 10.61
CA ILE A 115 -5.78 -20.09 11.50
C ILE A 115 -6.94 -20.86 12.12
N THR A 116 -7.06 -20.83 13.45
CA THR A 116 -8.15 -21.49 14.19
C THR A 116 -8.87 -20.48 15.06
N VAL A 117 -10.17 -20.32 14.86
CA VAL A 117 -11.05 -19.44 15.63
C VAL A 117 -12.06 -20.29 16.41
N GLN A 118 -12.03 -20.18 17.74
CA GLN A 118 -12.95 -20.92 18.62
C GLN A 118 -14.34 -20.27 18.68
N GLY A 119 -14.44 -18.97 18.40
CA GLY A 119 -15.71 -18.27 18.22
C GLY A 119 -16.20 -18.25 16.77
N SER A 120 -16.90 -17.18 16.41
CA SER A 120 -17.43 -16.91 15.06
C SER A 120 -16.51 -15.98 14.28
N ALA A 121 -16.65 -15.98 12.95
CA ALA A 121 -15.98 -15.06 12.03
C ALA A 121 -17.01 -14.15 11.33
N GLY A 122 -16.58 -12.95 10.93
CA GLY A 122 -17.39 -12.00 10.17
C GLY A 122 -17.56 -12.38 8.69
N ASP A 123 -17.88 -11.37 7.88
CA ASP A 123 -18.03 -11.51 6.43
C ASP A 123 -16.67 -11.79 5.77
N GLU A 124 -16.66 -12.48 4.63
CA GLU A 124 -15.48 -12.67 3.78
C GLU A 124 -14.33 -13.45 4.42
N ALA A 125 -14.63 -14.35 5.37
CA ALA A 125 -13.64 -15.28 5.93
C ALA A 125 -13.01 -16.15 4.82
N GLY A 126 -11.68 -16.14 4.71
CA GLY A 126 -10.92 -16.84 3.67
C GLY A 126 -11.08 -16.25 2.26
N ALA A 127 -11.57 -15.01 2.12
CA ALA A 127 -11.70 -14.39 0.81
C ALA A 127 -10.33 -14.19 0.13
N GLY A 128 -10.23 -14.53 -1.15
CA GLY A 128 -8.99 -14.45 -1.93
C GLY A 128 -7.88 -15.40 -1.47
N MET A 129 -8.18 -16.37 -0.61
CA MET A 129 -7.18 -17.33 -0.10
C MET A 129 -6.56 -18.13 -1.25
N LEU A 130 -5.22 -18.24 -1.23
CA LEU A 130 -4.41 -18.95 -2.22
C LEU A 130 -3.71 -20.19 -1.63
N GLY A 131 -3.95 -20.49 -0.35
CA GLY A 131 -3.41 -21.66 0.33
C GLY A 131 -3.54 -21.57 1.85
N GLY A 132 -3.22 -22.67 2.54
CA GLY A 132 -3.32 -22.79 4.00
C GLY A 132 -4.65 -23.37 4.50
N THR A 133 -4.94 -23.21 5.79
CA THR A 133 -6.17 -23.73 6.40
C THR A 133 -6.79 -22.76 7.41
N VAL A 134 -8.08 -22.46 7.26
CA VAL A 134 -8.86 -21.66 8.22
C VAL A 134 -9.93 -22.55 8.85
N ILE A 135 -10.01 -22.58 10.17
CA ILE A 135 -10.99 -23.35 10.94
C ILE A 135 -11.77 -22.40 11.83
N VAL A 136 -13.08 -22.33 11.65
CA VAL A 136 -14.00 -21.53 12.46
C VAL A 136 -14.97 -22.48 13.15
N ARG A 137 -14.95 -22.49 14.48
CA ARG A 137 -15.83 -23.37 15.27
C ARG A 137 -17.27 -22.84 15.34
N GLY A 138 -17.43 -21.52 15.37
CA GLY A 138 -18.73 -20.85 15.39
C GLY A 138 -19.31 -20.65 13.99
N HIS A 139 -20.03 -19.55 13.83
CA HIS A 139 -20.63 -19.14 12.56
C HIS A 139 -19.64 -18.34 11.71
N ALA A 140 -19.89 -18.25 10.42
CA ALA A 140 -19.18 -17.32 9.54
C ALA A 140 -20.20 -16.44 8.79
N GLY A 141 -19.79 -15.22 8.44
CA GLY A 141 -20.62 -14.25 7.75
C GLY A 141 -20.88 -14.60 6.29
N LYS A 142 -21.18 -13.58 5.49
CA LYS A 142 -21.44 -13.70 4.05
C LYS A 142 -20.15 -13.95 3.28
N ARG A 143 -20.26 -14.50 2.07
CA ARG A 143 -19.15 -14.58 1.10
C ARG A 143 -17.89 -15.29 1.64
N VAL A 144 -18.08 -16.31 2.48
CA VAL A 144 -16.99 -17.17 2.97
C VAL A 144 -16.30 -17.82 1.77
N GLY A 145 -14.97 -17.74 1.70
CA GLY A 145 -14.19 -18.26 0.58
C GLY A 145 -14.42 -17.55 -0.76
N ALA A 146 -14.90 -16.30 -0.75
CA ALA A 146 -15.11 -15.55 -1.98
C ALA A 146 -13.80 -15.33 -2.75
N GLY A 147 -13.79 -15.64 -4.05
CA GLY A 147 -12.60 -15.51 -4.89
C GLY A 147 -11.43 -16.40 -4.45
N MET A 148 -11.68 -17.46 -3.68
CA MET A 148 -10.65 -18.39 -3.21
C MET A 148 -10.03 -19.15 -4.39
N GLY A 149 -8.70 -19.10 -4.50
CA GLY A 149 -7.92 -19.78 -5.53
C GLY A 149 -7.35 -21.13 -5.08
N ASP A 150 -7.07 -21.30 -3.79
CA ASP A 150 -6.70 -22.60 -3.20
C ASP A 150 -6.81 -22.56 -1.66
N GLY A 151 -6.64 -23.71 -1.00
CA GLY A 151 -6.65 -23.87 0.45
C GLY A 151 -7.88 -24.62 0.99
N THR A 152 -8.06 -24.60 2.31
CA THR A 152 -9.22 -25.21 2.96
C THR A 152 -9.81 -24.29 4.04
N VAL A 153 -11.10 -23.98 3.93
CA VAL A 153 -11.86 -23.27 4.97
C VAL A 153 -12.87 -24.23 5.58
N ILE A 154 -12.86 -24.40 6.91
CA ILE A 154 -13.78 -25.27 7.64
C ILE A 154 -14.61 -24.42 8.60
N VAL A 155 -15.92 -24.43 8.45
CA VAL A 155 -16.87 -23.76 9.34
C VAL A 155 -17.77 -24.81 9.98
N LEU A 156 -17.66 -24.97 11.31
CA LEU A 156 -18.48 -25.95 12.03
C LEU A 156 -19.90 -25.43 12.34
N GLY A 157 -20.12 -24.13 12.26
CA GLY A 157 -21.43 -23.51 12.36
C GLY A 157 -22.10 -23.27 11.00
N SER A 158 -23.04 -22.33 11.00
CA SER A 158 -23.75 -21.87 9.80
C SER A 158 -23.01 -20.72 9.11
N VAL A 159 -23.18 -20.60 7.80
CA VAL A 159 -22.59 -19.52 6.98
C VAL A 159 -23.65 -18.55 6.46
N GLY A 160 -23.24 -17.33 6.13
CA GLY A 160 -24.07 -16.31 5.49
C GLY A 160 -24.24 -16.52 3.97
N SER A 161 -24.84 -15.54 3.30
CA SER A 161 -25.20 -15.61 1.88
C SER A 161 -23.99 -15.67 0.95
N GLU A 162 -24.18 -16.31 -0.22
CA GLU A 162 -23.22 -16.40 -1.32
C GLU A 162 -21.85 -17.02 -0.93
N PRO A 163 -21.81 -18.12 -0.16
CA PRO A 163 -20.54 -18.76 0.15
C PRO A 163 -19.90 -19.32 -1.14
N GLY A 164 -18.58 -19.21 -1.23
CA GLY A 164 -17.78 -19.64 -2.37
C GLY A 164 -17.83 -18.73 -3.60
N VAL A 165 -18.57 -17.61 -3.59
CA VAL A 165 -18.75 -16.78 -4.80
C VAL A 165 -17.42 -16.48 -5.51
N GLY A 166 -17.34 -16.83 -6.79
CA GLY A 166 -16.14 -16.63 -7.60
C GLY A 166 -14.92 -17.50 -7.22
N MET A 167 -15.08 -18.57 -6.43
CA MET A 167 -13.98 -19.48 -6.13
C MET A 167 -13.50 -20.19 -7.40
N THR A 168 -12.18 -20.26 -7.56
CA THR A 168 -11.50 -20.91 -8.69
C THR A 168 -10.72 -22.15 -8.27
N GLY A 169 -10.47 -22.33 -6.96
CA GLY A 169 -9.86 -23.53 -6.40
C GLY A 169 -10.07 -23.67 -4.88
N GLY A 170 -9.47 -24.71 -4.30
CA GLY A 170 -9.63 -25.05 -2.90
C GLY A 170 -11.00 -25.64 -2.55
N ARG A 171 -11.32 -25.66 -1.25
CA ARG A 171 -12.60 -26.17 -0.74
C ARG A 171 -13.06 -25.43 0.51
N VAL A 172 -14.38 -25.24 0.63
CA VAL A 172 -15.03 -24.73 1.85
C VAL A 172 -15.94 -25.82 2.41
N VAL A 173 -15.75 -26.19 3.66
CA VAL A 173 -16.49 -27.26 4.35
C VAL A 173 -17.36 -26.63 5.43
N ILE A 174 -18.65 -26.95 5.43
CA ILE A 174 -19.66 -26.33 6.28
C ILE A 174 -20.44 -27.45 6.97
N ALA A 175 -20.36 -27.53 8.30
CA ALA A 175 -21.10 -28.53 9.09
C ALA A 175 -22.50 -28.04 9.53
N GLY A 176 -22.78 -26.74 9.41
CA GLY A 176 -24.09 -26.17 9.74
C GLY A 176 -24.96 -25.85 8.52
N SER A 177 -25.87 -24.89 8.68
CA SER A 177 -26.73 -24.44 7.59
C SER A 177 -25.94 -23.68 6.54
N CYS A 178 -26.09 -24.08 5.27
CA CYS A 178 -25.52 -23.42 4.09
C CYS A 178 -26.66 -22.88 3.19
N PRO A 179 -26.75 -21.56 2.94
CA PRO A 179 -27.64 -21.02 1.92
C PRO A 179 -27.13 -21.37 0.51
N PRO A 180 -27.88 -21.06 -0.56
CA PRO A 180 -27.42 -21.30 -1.93
C PRO A 180 -26.02 -20.69 -2.16
N PRO A 181 -25.09 -21.47 -2.75
CA PRO A 181 -23.74 -20.99 -3.00
C PRO A 181 -23.74 -19.87 -4.03
N GLY A 182 -22.67 -19.06 -4.03
CA GLY A 182 -22.51 -17.98 -4.98
C GLY A 182 -22.18 -18.47 -6.40
N ASP A 183 -22.20 -17.55 -7.36
CA ASP A 183 -21.88 -17.85 -8.75
C ASP A 183 -20.48 -18.50 -8.89
N GLY A 184 -20.38 -19.50 -9.77
CA GLY A 184 -19.14 -20.26 -10.01
C GLY A 184 -18.85 -21.38 -9.00
N THR A 185 -19.76 -21.66 -8.07
CA THR A 185 -19.58 -22.66 -7.00
C THR A 185 -20.55 -23.82 -7.11
N ALA A 186 -20.05 -25.05 -6.94
CA ALA A 186 -20.86 -26.25 -6.77
C ALA A 186 -20.90 -26.67 -5.29
N MET A 187 -22.06 -27.17 -4.86
CA MET A 187 -22.26 -27.69 -3.50
C MET A 187 -22.57 -29.19 -3.56
N ARG A 188 -21.90 -29.96 -2.71
CA ARG A 188 -22.13 -31.41 -2.54
C ARG A 188 -21.98 -31.83 -1.08
N GLY A 189 -22.34 -33.07 -0.76
CA GLY A 189 -22.00 -33.68 0.53
C GLY A 189 -20.51 -34.02 0.62
N ILE A 190 -20.01 -34.11 1.84
CA ILE A 190 -18.63 -34.50 2.12
C ILE A 190 -18.38 -35.99 1.86
N ASP A 191 -17.21 -36.32 1.30
CA ASP A 191 -16.82 -37.71 1.07
C ASP A 191 -16.03 -38.28 2.27
N ALA A 192 -16.09 -39.60 2.48
CA ALA A 192 -15.39 -40.27 3.57
C ALA A 192 -13.86 -40.06 3.56
N SER A 193 -13.26 -39.94 2.37
CA SER A 193 -11.83 -39.61 2.23
C SER A 193 -11.51 -38.18 2.68
N GLU A 194 -12.42 -37.24 2.47
CA GLU A 194 -12.24 -35.85 2.91
C GLU A 194 -12.39 -35.73 4.41
N ILE A 195 -13.37 -36.44 5.01
CA ILE A 195 -13.50 -36.53 6.47
C ILE A 195 -12.17 -36.99 7.08
N SER A 196 -11.56 -38.04 6.52
CA SER A 196 -10.28 -38.57 7.00
C SER A 196 -9.10 -37.59 6.81
N GLN A 197 -9.12 -36.74 5.78
CA GLN A 197 -8.07 -35.72 5.58
C GLN A 197 -8.24 -34.54 6.55
N LEU A 198 -9.49 -34.12 6.77
CA LEU A 198 -9.81 -32.98 7.63
C LEU A 198 -9.70 -33.35 9.11
N SER A 199 -9.88 -34.63 9.47
CA SER A 199 -9.70 -35.09 10.84
C SER A 199 -8.26 -34.89 11.34
N GLU A 200 -7.25 -34.97 10.47
CA GLU A 200 -5.86 -34.64 10.82
C GLU A 200 -5.71 -33.21 11.37
N HIS A 201 -6.55 -32.28 10.90
CA HIS A 201 -6.54 -30.88 11.32
C HIS A 201 -7.49 -30.63 12.51
N LEU A 202 -8.57 -31.39 12.63
CA LEU A 202 -9.64 -31.19 13.62
C LEU A 202 -9.45 -31.99 14.92
N GLU A 203 -8.94 -33.22 14.85
CA GLU A 203 -8.70 -34.06 16.04
C GLU A 203 -7.76 -33.42 17.07
N PRO A 204 -6.65 -32.74 16.66
CA PRO A 204 -5.80 -32.02 17.61
C PRO A 204 -6.52 -30.88 18.34
N LEU A 205 -7.63 -30.41 17.79
CA LEU A 205 -8.47 -29.36 18.37
C LEU A 205 -9.67 -29.94 19.15
N GLY A 206 -9.83 -31.27 19.17
CA GLY A 206 -10.98 -31.95 19.78
C GLY A 206 -12.29 -31.72 19.01
N LEU A 207 -12.20 -31.50 17.69
CA LEU A 207 -13.33 -31.24 16.81
C LEU A 207 -13.56 -32.43 15.88
N THR A 208 -14.81 -32.63 15.46
CA THR A 208 -15.22 -33.71 14.56
C THR A 208 -16.15 -33.17 13.48
N LEU A 209 -16.08 -33.74 12.28
CA LEU A 209 -17.03 -33.51 11.20
C LEU A 209 -18.00 -34.70 11.12
N GLU A 210 -19.28 -34.39 10.93
CA GLU A 210 -20.33 -35.37 10.66
C GLU A 210 -20.46 -35.59 9.14
N ASP A 211 -21.18 -36.65 8.75
CA ASP A 211 -21.37 -37.05 7.35
C ASP A 211 -22.40 -36.19 6.59
N ASP A 212 -23.10 -35.29 7.29
CA ASP A 212 -24.02 -34.31 6.73
C ASP A 212 -23.36 -32.97 6.33
N ALA A 213 -22.05 -32.84 6.57
CA ALA A 213 -21.32 -31.64 6.19
C ALA A 213 -21.34 -31.40 4.67
N LEU A 214 -21.47 -30.14 4.30
CA LEU A 214 -21.52 -29.68 2.91
C LEU A 214 -20.13 -29.19 2.50
N VAL A 215 -19.75 -29.52 1.26
CA VAL A 215 -18.50 -29.07 0.66
C VAL A 215 -18.81 -28.22 -0.56
N LEU A 216 -18.25 -27.02 -0.57
CA LEU A 216 -18.23 -26.11 -1.70
C LEU A 216 -16.90 -26.26 -2.44
N VAL A 217 -17.00 -26.44 -3.74
CA VAL A 217 -15.88 -26.54 -4.67
C VAL A 217 -16.18 -25.69 -5.90
N PRO A 218 -15.17 -25.30 -6.69
CA PRO A 218 -15.42 -24.59 -7.94
C PRO A 218 -16.30 -25.45 -8.86
N SER A 219 -17.24 -24.81 -9.52
CA SER A 219 -18.04 -25.51 -10.55
C SER A 219 -17.18 -25.85 -11.77
N ASP A 220 -17.53 -26.92 -12.49
CA ASP A 220 -16.83 -27.33 -13.72
C ASP A 220 -16.82 -26.23 -14.80
N SER A 221 -17.78 -25.31 -14.74
CA SER A 221 -17.73 -24.06 -15.50
C SER A 221 -16.87 -23.06 -14.74
N ALA A 222 -15.60 -22.93 -15.14
CA ALA A 222 -14.73 -21.89 -14.60
C ALA A 222 -15.43 -20.52 -14.75
N PRO A 223 -15.56 -19.74 -13.67
CA PRO A 223 -16.06 -18.38 -13.80
C PRO A 223 -15.11 -17.61 -14.72
N THR A 224 -15.66 -16.88 -15.69
CA THR A 224 -14.86 -15.96 -16.51
C THR A 224 -14.20 -14.96 -15.59
N VAL A 225 -12.86 -14.99 -15.53
CA VAL A 225 -12.08 -14.00 -14.79
C VAL A 225 -12.23 -12.67 -15.52
N ALA A 226 -12.71 -11.65 -14.83
CA ALA A 226 -12.76 -10.30 -15.37
C ALA A 226 -11.33 -9.75 -15.45
N GLU A 227 -10.89 -9.38 -16.64
CA GLU A 227 -9.62 -8.69 -16.83
C GLU A 227 -9.83 -7.18 -16.69
N SER A 228 -8.99 -6.53 -15.90
CA SER A 228 -8.95 -5.08 -15.82
C SER A 228 -8.38 -4.51 -17.12
N PRO A 229 -8.87 -3.37 -17.61
CA PRO A 229 -8.24 -2.67 -18.73
C PRO A 229 -6.82 -2.24 -18.37
N GLU A 230 -5.92 -2.29 -19.35
CA GLU A 230 -4.59 -1.69 -19.22
C GLU A 230 -4.70 -0.19 -18.96
N SER A 231 -3.86 0.30 -18.05
CA SER A 231 -3.73 1.73 -17.75
C SER A 231 -2.36 2.19 -18.22
N PHE A 232 -2.32 3.31 -18.93
CA PHE A 232 -1.09 3.91 -19.44
C PHE A 232 -1.27 5.41 -19.70
N VAL A 233 -0.16 6.12 -19.90
CA VAL A 233 -0.08 7.51 -20.34
C VAL A 233 0.07 7.53 -21.86
N ALA A 234 -0.99 7.91 -22.57
CA ALA A 234 -0.99 8.02 -24.03
C ALA A 234 -0.23 9.26 -24.54
N GLU A 235 -0.17 10.32 -23.74
CA GLU A 235 0.54 11.57 -24.07
C GLU A 235 1.15 12.17 -22.80
N GLY A 236 2.47 12.33 -22.79
CA GLY A 236 3.22 12.99 -21.72
C GLY A 236 3.06 14.51 -21.71
N PHE A 237 4.08 15.26 -21.27
CA PHE A 237 4.02 16.72 -21.25
C PHE A 237 4.55 17.42 -22.50
N GLY A 238 4.82 16.69 -23.60
CA GLY A 238 5.40 17.24 -24.83
C GLY A 238 4.60 18.41 -25.46
N SER A 239 3.32 18.54 -25.13
CA SER A 239 2.44 19.63 -25.57
C SER A 239 2.43 20.86 -24.62
N ILE A 240 3.32 20.89 -23.63
CA ILE A 240 3.52 22.00 -22.68
C ILE A 240 4.92 22.58 -22.88
N ALA A 241 5.00 23.90 -22.98
CA ALA A 241 6.24 24.65 -23.09
C ALA A 241 6.56 25.43 -21.81
N LEU A 242 7.86 25.55 -21.55
CA LEU A 242 8.43 26.40 -20.51
C LEU A 242 8.65 27.82 -21.06
N VAL A 243 8.26 28.83 -20.28
CA VAL A 243 8.45 30.25 -20.59
C VAL A 243 9.00 31.00 -19.37
N PRO A 244 9.91 31.97 -19.57
CA PRO A 244 10.36 32.83 -18.48
C PRO A 244 9.20 33.64 -17.91
N SER A 245 9.11 33.73 -16.59
CA SER A 245 8.13 34.57 -15.89
C SER A 245 8.71 35.90 -15.41
N ASN A 246 10.03 35.99 -15.32
CA ASN A 246 10.78 37.15 -14.86
C ASN A 246 11.45 37.86 -16.05
N THR A 247 11.60 39.18 -15.97
CA THR A 247 12.37 39.97 -16.95
C THR A 247 13.87 39.86 -16.76
N ASP A 248 14.31 39.58 -15.53
CA ASP A 248 15.73 39.54 -15.18
C ASP A 248 16.32 38.18 -15.55
N ARG A 249 17.43 38.20 -16.28
CA ARG A 249 18.21 37.00 -16.59
C ARG A 249 19.24 36.78 -15.49
N LEU A 250 19.42 35.51 -15.12
CA LEU A 250 20.54 35.15 -14.26
C LEU A 250 21.85 35.23 -15.04
N SER A 251 22.92 35.58 -14.34
CA SER A 251 24.26 35.52 -14.92
C SER A 251 24.73 34.07 -15.02
N ASP A 252 25.62 33.76 -15.96
CA ASP A 252 26.15 32.39 -16.14
C ASP A 252 26.84 31.84 -14.89
N HIS A 253 27.36 32.74 -14.04
CA HIS A 253 28.08 32.45 -12.80
C HIS A 253 27.20 32.51 -11.54
N SER A 254 25.91 32.84 -11.68
CA SER A 254 24.99 32.81 -10.55
C SER A 254 24.93 31.37 -10.00
N PRO A 255 25.03 31.18 -8.67
CA PRO A 255 24.82 29.86 -8.09
C PRO A 255 23.40 29.39 -8.37
N LEU A 256 23.24 28.11 -8.71
CA LEU A 256 21.95 27.46 -8.95
C LEU A 256 21.79 26.31 -7.97
N ASP A 257 20.59 26.19 -7.43
CA ASP A 257 20.15 25.12 -6.53
C ASP A 257 19.14 24.21 -7.24
N PRO A 258 19.59 23.14 -7.91
CA PRO A 258 18.71 22.18 -8.57
C PRO A 258 18.15 21.13 -7.60
N TYR A 259 18.50 21.19 -6.32
CA TYR A 259 18.15 20.14 -5.38
C TYR A 259 16.69 20.27 -4.95
N THR A 260 16.04 19.13 -4.71
CA THR A 260 14.71 19.07 -4.10
C THR A 260 14.82 18.27 -2.81
N LEU A 261 14.35 18.80 -1.69
CA LEU A 261 14.37 18.12 -0.40
C LEU A 261 12.95 17.84 0.06
N LEU A 262 12.66 16.58 0.35
CA LEU A 262 11.38 16.17 0.92
C LEU A 262 11.58 15.80 2.39
N MET A 263 10.88 16.51 3.28
CA MET A 263 10.97 16.32 4.72
C MET A 263 9.72 15.61 5.27
N PRO A 264 9.87 14.70 6.25
CA PRO A 264 8.73 14.19 6.99
C PRO A 264 7.96 15.33 7.68
N LEU A 265 6.65 15.18 7.79
CA LEU A 265 5.79 16.19 8.37
C LEU A 265 6.17 16.44 9.84
N GLY A 266 6.49 17.70 10.16
CA GLY A 266 6.77 18.11 11.53
C GLY A 266 8.14 17.64 12.06
N SER A 267 9.02 17.14 11.19
CA SER A 267 10.41 16.83 11.50
C SER A 267 11.36 17.86 10.88
N ASP A 268 12.38 18.24 11.65
CA ASP A 268 13.53 19.02 11.17
C ASP A 268 14.74 18.12 10.83
N GLU A 269 14.62 16.81 11.07
CA GLU A 269 15.64 15.78 10.82
C GLU A 269 15.11 14.74 9.82
N GLY A 270 16.04 14.05 9.15
CA GLY A 270 15.74 13.06 8.12
C GLY A 270 15.46 13.68 6.75
N GLY A 271 14.57 13.03 5.99
CA GLY A 271 14.18 13.46 4.65
C GLY A 271 15.05 12.90 3.52
N VAL A 272 14.60 13.15 2.30
CA VAL A 272 15.22 12.62 1.07
C VAL A 272 15.61 13.78 0.16
N LEU A 273 16.90 13.87 -0.12
CA LEU A 273 17.47 14.86 -1.03
C LEU A 273 17.54 14.28 -2.44
N PHE A 274 17.00 15.02 -3.38
CA PHE A 274 16.96 14.70 -4.80
C PHE A 274 17.94 15.63 -5.53
N PRO A 275 19.08 15.10 -6.05
CA PRO A 275 19.96 15.85 -6.95
C PRO A 275 19.24 16.30 -8.22
N ILE A 276 18.38 15.42 -8.73
CA ILE A 276 17.45 15.64 -9.81
C ILE A 276 16.05 15.33 -9.27
N PRO A 277 15.00 16.13 -9.53
CA PRO A 277 13.63 15.93 -9.03
C PRO A 277 12.92 14.71 -9.65
N TRP A 278 13.58 13.56 -9.62
CA TRP A 278 13.15 12.30 -10.20
C TRP A 278 13.37 11.19 -9.17
N LEU A 279 12.30 10.51 -8.78
CA LEU A 279 12.35 9.26 -8.02
C LEU A 279 12.30 8.12 -9.03
N VAL A 280 13.44 7.45 -9.22
CA VAL A 280 13.57 6.42 -10.25
C VAL A 280 12.91 5.12 -9.78
N GLU A 281 11.87 4.65 -10.47
CA GLU A 281 11.18 3.40 -10.11
C GLU A 281 11.87 2.18 -10.71
N CYS A 282 12.32 1.24 -9.87
CA CYS A 282 12.98 0.01 -10.32
C CYS A 282 12.82 -1.13 -9.31
N GLU A 283 13.28 -2.34 -9.66
CA GLU A 283 13.26 -3.48 -8.74
C GLU A 283 14.19 -3.28 -7.53
N SER A 284 15.41 -2.78 -7.79
CA SER A 284 16.41 -2.47 -6.77
C SER A 284 17.47 -1.50 -7.31
N ALA A 285 17.95 -0.60 -6.44
CA ALA A 285 19.04 0.32 -6.71
C ALA A 285 20.33 -0.03 -5.92
N TYR A 286 20.35 -1.18 -5.23
CA TYR A 286 21.47 -1.58 -4.35
C TYR A 286 22.83 -1.63 -5.07
N GLU A 287 22.83 -2.01 -6.34
CA GLU A 287 24.05 -2.15 -7.15
C GLU A 287 24.47 -0.86 -7.87
N TRP A 288 23.71 0.24 -7.73
CA TRP A 288 24.09 1.52 -8.32
C TRP A 288 25.34 2.05 -7.63
N GLY A 289 26.35 2.46 -8.40
CA GLY A 289 27.65 2.86 -7.86
C GLY A 289 28.33 3.98 -8.64
N GLY A 290 29.24 4.68 -7.95
CA GLY A 290 30.35 5.41 -8.55
C GLY A 290 30.05 6.72 -9.30
N GLY A 291 28.93 7.39 -9.02
CA GLY A 291 28.53 8.61 -9.73
C GLY A 291 27.24 9.23 -9.20
N MET A 292 26.51 9.94 -10.05
CA MET A 292 25.23 10.58 -9.73
C MET A 292 24.15 9.56 -9.38
N ALA A 293 24.13 8.40 -10.02
CA ALA A 293 23.18 7.33 -9.70
C ALA A 293 23.32 6.83 -8.25
N ALA A 294 24.52 6.85 -7.68
CA ALA A 294 24.73 6.43 -6.29
C ALA A 294 24.06 7.37 -5.27
N GLU A 295 23.91 8.66 -5.61
CA GLU A 295 23.28 9.67 -4.78
C GLU A 295 21.79 9.88 -5.10
N GLN A 296 21.36 9.50 -6.31
CA GLN A 296 19.98 9.66 -6.77
C GLN A 296 19.04 8.68 -6.04
N PRO A 297 17.98 9.17 -5.35
CA PRO A 297 16.97 8.32 -4.73
C PRO A 297 16.20 7.46 -5.75
N ALA A 298 15.87 6.23 -5.35
CA ALA A 298 15.02 5.32 -6.11
C ALA A 298 13.77 4.92 -5.32
N LEU A 299 12.70 4.60 -6.03
CA LEU A 299 11.54 3.87 -5.52
C LEU A 299 11.74 2.40 -5.88
N VAL A 300 12.01 1.57 -4.88
CA VAL A 300 12.41 0.18 -5.10
C VAL A 300 11.41 -0.81 -4.51
N ARG A 301 11.35 -2.02 -5.06
CA ARG A 301 10.58 -3.13 -4.46
C ARG A 301 11.41 -3.97 -3.49
N THR A 302 12.73 -4.03 -3.71
CA THR A 302 13.63 -4.84 -2.88
C THR A 302 14.98 -4.17 -2.62
N SER A 303 15.60 -4.53 -1.49
CA SER A 303 16.95 -4.10 -1.11
C SER A 303 17.19 -2.57 -1.23
N PRO A 304 16.39 -1.73 -0.55
CA PRO A 304 16.57 -0.27 -0.58
C PRO A 304 17.90 0.13 0.05
N ARG A 305 18.51 1.19 -0.51
CA ARG A 305 19.56 1.96 0.16
C ARG A 305 18.92 2.90 1.19
N ALA A 306 19.75 3.50 2.04
CA ALA A 306 19.30 4.46 3.06
C ALA A 306 18.65 5.73 2.49
N SER A 307 18.87 6.03 1.21
CA SER A 307 18.26 7.16 0.48
C SER A 307 17.02 6.78 -0.32
N ASP A 308 16.68 5.49 -0.40
CA ASP A 308 15.61 4.98 -1.26
C ASP A 308 14.29 4.86 -0.51
N LEU A 309 13.19 4.95 -1.26
CA LEU A 309 11.85 4.64 -0.77
C LEU A 309 11.49 3.22 -1.19
N LEU A 310 10.78 2.50 -0.32
CA LEU A 310 10.28 1.16 -0.60
C LEU A 310 8.84 1.24 -1.11
N LEU A 311 8.58 0.74 -2.31
CA LEU A 311 7.24 0.54 -2.84
C LEU A 311 6.65 -0.74 -2.25
N VAL A 312 5.49 -0.62 -1.61
CA VAL A 312 4.81 -1.74 -0.97
C VAL A 312 3.43 -1.90 -1.62
N GLY A 313 3.28 -2.94 -2.45
CA GLY A 313 1.99 -3.42 -2.95
C GLY A 313 1.57 -4.73 -2.28
N GLU A 314 0.61 -5.45 -2.88
CA GLU A 314 0.16 -6.76 -2.39
C GLU A 314 1.31 -7.78 -2.31
N SER A 315 2.18 -7.81 -3.32
CA SER A 315 3.30 -8.76 -3.42
C SER A 315 4.39 -8.52 -2.37
N GLU A 316 4.70 -7.26 -2.07
CA GLU A 316 5.77 -6.89 -1.15
C GLU A 316 5.32 -6.84 0.30
N LEU A 317 4.00 -6.83 0.56
CA LEU A 317 3.41 -6.53 1.87
C LEU A 317 4.01 -7.34 3.02
N VAL A 318 4.36 -8.61 2.78
CA VAL A 318 4.90 -9.52 3.81
C VAL A 318 6.42 -9.44 3.91
N ASP A 319 7.12 -9.34 2.78
CA ASP A 319 8.59 -9.37 2.77
C ASP A 319 9.22 -7.99 3.04
N CYS A 320 8.44 -6.91 2.90
CA CYS A 320 8.84 -5.54 3.16
C CYS A 320 9.48 -5.37 4.55
N ALA A 321 9.00 -6.11 5.56
CA ALA A 321 9.52 -6.07 6.93
C ALA A 321 11.03 -6.34 7.05
N SER A 322 11.63 -6.99 6.06
CA SER A 322 13.08 -7.24 6.01
C SER A 322 13.89 -5.99 5.64
N PHE A 323 13.24 -4.95 5.13
CA PHE A 323 13.86 -3.77 4.53
C PHE A 323 13.49 -2.45 5.24
N LEU A 324 12.37 -2.41 5.96
CA LEU A 324 11.80 -1.17 6.54
C LEU A 324 12.76 -0.35 7.40
N SER A 325 13.65 -1.00 8.16
CA SER A 325 14.58 -0.30 9.06
C SER A 325 15.70 0.44 8.34
N GLY A 326 15.93 0.16 7.05
CA GLY A 326 17.07 0.66 6.27
C GLY A 326 16.70 1.56 5.09
N CYS A 327 15.42 1.89 4.92
CA CYS A 327 14.94 2.77 3.85
C CYS A 327 14.61 4.17 4.36
N ALA A 328 14.61 5.16 3.47
CA ALA A 328 14.26 6.53 3.80
C ALA A 328 12.75 6.75 3.95
N GLY A 329 11.95 5.85 3.38
CA GLY A 329 10.50 5.95 3.41
C GLY A 329 9.80 4.78 2.71
N VAL A 330 8.48 4.78 2.78
CA VAL A 330 7.60 3.82 2.11
C VAL A 330 6.56 4.55 1.27
N VAL A 331 6.24 3.99 0.11
CA VAL A 331 5.06 4.30 -0.68
C VAL A 331 4.14 3.08 -0.65
N LEU A 332 2.98 3.19 0.02
CA LEU A 332 1.97 2.13 0.00
C LEU A 332 1.09 2.30 -1.24
N ASP A 333 1.11 1.32 -2.14
CA ASP A 333 0.36 1.34 -3.39
C ASP A 333 -1.05 0.77 -3.19
N LEU A 334 -2.04 1.67 -3.16
CA LEU A 334 -3.44 1.31 -2.99
C LEU A 334 -4.04 0.69 -4.25
N ALA A 335 -3.46 0.95 -5.43
CA ALA A 335 -3.97 0.43 -6.70
C ALA A 335 -3.64 -1.06 -6.88
N SER A 336 -2.52 -1.52 -6.34
CA SER A 336 -2.16 -2.96 -6.33
C SER A 336 -2.75 -3.75 -5.18
N LEU A 337 -3.30 -3.09 -4.15
CA LEU A 337 -3.95 -3.77 -3.03
C LEU A 337 -5.43 -4.10 -3.35
N PRO A 338 -5.99 -5.15 -2.73
CA PRO A 338 -7.44 -5.36 -2.76
C PRO A 338 -8.15 -4.16 -2.11
N PRO A 339 -9.45 -3.93 -2.39
CA PRO A 339 -10.20 -2.84 -1.77
C PRO A 339 -10.21 -2.95 -0.24
N LEU A 340 -9.48 -2.05 0.43
CA LEU A 340 -9.41 -1.93 1.88
C LEU A 340 -10.23 -0.73 2.35
N ASN A 341 -10.78 -0.82 3.57
CA ASN A 341 -11.38 0.34 4.22
C ASN A 341 -10.31 1.18 4.95
N ASP A 342 -10.68 2.38 5.40
CA ASP A 342 -9.76 3.32 6.07
C ASP A 342 -9.04 2.72 7.29
N ALA A 343 -9.74 1.92 8.11
CA ALA A 343 -9.17 1.31 9.32
C ALA A 343 -8.16 0.20 8.97
N GLU A 344 -8.40 -0.54 7.89
CA GLU A 344 -7.49 -1.56 7.40
C GLU A 344 -6.24 -0.97 6.78
N ILE A 345 -6.39 0.12 6.00
CA ILE A 345 -5.26 0.89 5.48
C ILE A 345 -4.43 1.44 6.65
N GLU A 346 -5.08 2.04 7.64
CA GLU A 346 -4.39 2.54 8.84
C GLU A 346 -3.65 1.42 9.58
N ALA A 347 -4.25 0.24 9.73
CA ALA A 347 -3.63 -0.89 10.41
C ALA A 347 -2.42 -1.47 9.64
N VAL A 348 -2.49 -1.49 8.30
CA VAL A 348 -1.36 -1.83 7.44
C VAL A 348 -0.23 -0.81 7.60
N LEU A 349 -0.54 0.49 7.57
CA LEU A 349 0.44 1.55 7.76
C LEU A 349 1.08 1.48 9.15
N VAL A 350 0.31 1.25 10.21
CA VAL A 350 0.84 1.03 11.57
C VAL A 350 1.82 -0.13 11.61
N SER A 351 1.46 -1.25 10.97
CA SER A 351 2.33 -2.43 10.87
C SER A 351 3.68 -2.11 10.22
N ILE A 352 3.65 -1.32 9.15
CA ILE A 352 4.83 -0.87 8.40
C ILE A 352 5.63 0.18 9.21
N SER A 353 5.03 1.32 9.54
CA SER A 353 5.69 2.45 10.22
C SER A 353 6.27 2.09 11.58
N SER A 354 5.70 1.09 12.27
CA SER A 354 6.27 0.60 13.54
C SER A 354 7.70 0.07 13.42
N ARG A 355 8.10 -0.40 12.23
CA ARG A 355 9.43 -0.97 11.94
C ARG A 355 10.36 -0.01 11.19
N MET A 356 9.90 1.21 10.98
CA MET A 356 10.67 2.28 10.34
C MET A 356 11.22 3.25 11.40
N PRO A 357 12.33 3.94 11.09
CA PRO A 357 12.75 5.15 11.81
C PRO A 357 11.61 6.18 11.94
N GLU A 358 11.67 7.05 12.95
CA GLU A 358 10.63 8.07 13.19
C GLU A 358 10.62 9.19 12.15
N ASP A 359 11.74 9.39 11.47
CA ASP A 359 12.02 10.40 10.46
C ASP A 359 11.88 9.85 9.02
N SER A 360 11.22 8.71 8.85
CA SER A 360 10.97 8.14 7.52
C SER A 360 9.71 8.71 6.87
N LEU A 361 9.76 8.89 5.55
CA LEU A 361 8.60 9.30 4.76
C LEU A 361 7.58 8.16 4.65
N VAL A 362 6.29 8.49 4.76
CA VAL A 362 5.17 7.57 4.54
C VAL A 362 4.21 8.23 3.54
N LEU A 363 4.12 7.65 2.35
CA LEU A 363 3.34 8.15 1.22
C LEU A 363 2.31 7.11 0.78
N LEU A 364 1.23 7.56 0.13
CA LEU A 364 0.27 6.70 -0.56
C LEU A 364 0.37 6.86 -2.08
N ARG A 365 0.19 5.78 -2.82
CA ARG A 365 0.08 5.79 -4.29
C ARG A 365 -1.31 5.33 -4.72
N ASP A 366 -1.90 6.05 -5.67
CA ASP A 366 -3.13 5.66 -6.39
C ASP A 366 -3.19 6.41 -7.74
N CYS A 367 -4.13 6.01 -8.59
CA CYS A 367 -4.41 6.65 -9.88
C CYS A 367 -4.99 8.06 -9.73
N VAL A 368 -4.71 8.91 -10.72
CA VAL A 368 -5.23 10.28 -10.80
C VAL A 368 -6.76 10.35 -10.76
N ASP A 369 -7.45 9.30 -11.21
CA ASP A 369 -8.90 9.21 -11.17
C ASP A 369 -9.48 9.17 -9.75
N ARG A 370 -8.68 8.76 -8.76
CA ARG A 370 -9.04 8.64 -7.34
C ARG A 370 -8.35 9.67 -6.45
N VAL A 371 -7.80 10.74 -7.03
CA VAL A 371 -7.00 11.74 -6.32
C VAL A 371 -7.72 12.37 -5.11
N ASP A 372 -9.03 12.62 -5.21
CA ASP A 372 -9.82 13.15 -4.07
C ASP A 372 -9.85 12.17 -2.88
N HIS A 373 -9.98 10.87 -3.17
CA HIS A 373 -9.97 9.83 -2.14
C HIS A 373 -8.57 9.66 -1.54
N LEU A 374 -7.53 9.64 -2.39
CA LEU A 374 -6.13 9.55 -2.00
C LEU A 374 -5.75 10.71 -1.05
N PHE A 375 -6.09 11.95 -1.42
CA PHE A 375 -5.76 13.13 -0.61
C PHE A 375 -6.51 13.18 0.70
N ARG A 376 -7.78 12.74 0.73
CA ARG A 376 -8.52 12.57 1.98
C ARG A 376 -7.78 11.63 2.92
N LEU A 377 -7.35 10.46 2.44
CA LEU A 377 -6.61 9.49 3.25
C LEU A 377 -5.29 10.08 3.76
N VAL A 378 -4.51 10.75 2.92
CA VAL A 378 -3.26 11.42 3.33
C VAL A 378 -3.50 12.40 4.48
N VAL A 379 -4.57 13.21 4.41
CA VAL A 379 -4.90 14.17 5.48
C VAL A 379 -5.40 13.47 6.75
N GLU A 380 -6.34 12.54 6.62
CA GLU A 380 -6.98 11.88 7.77
C GLU A 380 -5.99 10.98 8.54
N LEU A 381 -5.10 10.31 7.81
CA LEU A 381 -4.07 9.42 8.36
C LEU A 381 -2.75 10.16 8.68
N ASP A 382 -2.68 11.47 8.45
CA ASP A 382 -1.54 12.35 8.78
C ASP A 382 -0.23 12.04 8.03
N LEU A 383 -0.30 11.50 6.82
CA LEU A 383 0.82 10.98 6.03
C LEU A 383 1.58 12.07 5.27
N ASP A 384 2.84 11.86 4.92
CA ASP A 384 3.71 12.93 4.36
C ASP A 384 3.29 13.42 2.98
N GLY A 385 2.50 12.64 2.24
CA GLY A 385 2.19 12.98 0.86
C GLY A 385 1.62 11.83 0.03
N ALA A 386 1.62 12.04 -1.28
CA ALA A 386 1.08 11.11 -2.26
C ALA A 386 1.91 11.04 -3.54
N VAL A 387 1.93 9.85 -4.15
CA VAL A 387 2.35 9.60 -5.52
C VAL A 387 1.09 9.42 -6.37
N ILE A 388 0.93 10.24 -7.40
CA ILE A 388 -0.26 10.22 -8.26
C ILE A 388 0.13 9.63 -9.62
N ASP A 389 -0.41 8.45 -9.92
CA ASP A 389 -0.24 7.83 -11.23
C ASP A 389 -1.08 8.55 -12.29
N ALA A 390 -0.39 9.14 -13.27
CA ALA A 390 -1.02 9.86 -14.38
C ALA A 390 -1.60 8.93 -15.43
N ALA A 391 -1.29 7.63 -15.37
CA ALA A 391 -1.92 6.62 -16.20
C ALA A 391 -3.42 6.54 -15.90
N ALA A 392 -4.18 6.22 -16.94
CA ALA A 392 -5.62 6.01 -16.82
C ALA A 392 -6.03 4.77 -17.62
N PRO A 393 -7.08 4.06 -17.21
CA PRO A 393 -7.64 2.94 -17.96
C PRO A 393 -7.93 3.33 -19.42
N GLY A 394 -7.24 2.67 -20.36
CA GLY A 394 -7.39 2.92 -21.79
C GLY A 394 -6.61 4.12 -22.35
N GLY A 395 -5.75 4.76 -21.56
CA GLY A 395 -4.82 5.80 -22.00
C GLY A 395 -5.18 7.21 -21.53
N GLY A 396 -4.40 7.75 -20.59
CA GLY A 396 -4.52 9.11 -20.06
C GLY A 396 -3.62 10.13 -20.76
N ARG A 397 -3.91 11.43 -20.61
CA ARG A 397 -2.96 12.50 -20.97
C ARG A 397 -2.39 13.11 -19.69
N ALA A 398 -1.08 13.10 -19.51
CA ALA A 398 -0.43 13.60 -18.30
C ALA A 398 -0.81 15.07 -18.02
N ALA A 399 -0.92 15.90 -19.08
CA ALA A 399 -1.35 17.29 -18.95
C ALA A 399 -2.75 17.47 -18.33
N SER A 400 -3.64 16.48 -18.48
CA SER A 400 -4.99 16.51 -17.89
C SER A 400 -5.01 16.16 -16.40
N ALA A 401 -3.96 15.49 -15.89
CA ALA A 401 -3.82 15.17 -14.48
C ALA A 401 -3.55 16.42 -13.64
N LEU A 402 -2.74 17.35 -14.16
CA LEU A 402 -2.27 18.56 -13.46
C LEU A 402 -3.40 19.39 -12.83
N PRO A 403 -4.48 19.79 -13.54
CA PRO A 403 -5.56 20.54 -12.92
C PRO A 403 -6.35 19.72 -11.90
N ARG A 404 -6.51 18.40 -12.07
CA ARG A 404 -7.21 17.55 -11.09
C ARG A 404 -6.43 17.52 -9.78
N ILE A 405 -5.14 17.24 -9.85
CA ILE A 405 -4.21 17.27 -8.72
C ILE A 405 -4.24 18.65 -8.06
N GLY A 406 -4.03 19.73 -8.82
CA GLY A 406 -3.97 21.08 -8.26
C GLY A 406 -5.28 21.57 -7.62
N LEU A 407 -6.44 21.21 -8.18
CA LEU A 407 -7.74 21.56 -7.61
C LEU A 407 -8.03 20.78 -6.33
N ALA A 408 -7.81 19.46 -6.32
CA ALA A 408 -8.00 18.62 -5.15
C ALA A 408 -7.04 19.02 -4.01
N ALA A 409 -5.76 19.26 -4.33
CA ALA A 409 -4.75 19.70 -3.38
C ALA A 409 -5.10 21.05 -2.74
N ARG A 410 -5.63 21.98 -3.54
CA ARG A 410 -6.11 23.28 -3.04
C ARG A 410 -7.36 23.14 -2.18
N ALA A 411 -8.31 22.28 -2.56
CA ALA A 411 -9.54 22.07 -1.78
C ALA A 411 -9.25 21.56 -0.36
N MET A 412 -8.16 20.80 -0.20
CA MET A 412 -7.72 20.22 1.07
C MET A 412 -6.53 20.96 1.72
N ASN A 413 -6.05 22.07 1.14
CA ASN A 413 -4.88 22.82 1.61
C ASN A 413 -3.63 21.93 1.86
N LEU A 414 -3.36 20.94 1.00
CA LEU A 414 -2.27 19.97 1.19
C LEU A 414 -0.89 20.64 1.22
N ILE A 415 -0.64 21.55 0.28
CA ILE A 415 0.66 22.24 0.15
C ILE A 415 0.92 23.13 1.37
N GLU A 416 -0.09 23.85 1.87
CA GLU A 416 0.04 24.68 3.07
C GLU A 416 0.25 23.84 4.34
N GLN A 417 -0.22 22.59 4.33
CA GLN A 417 0.06 21.60 5.38
C GLN A 417 1.43 20.92 5.23
N GLY A 418 2.24 21.28 4.22
CA GLY A 418 3.57 20.70 4.01
C GLY A 418 3.56 19.28 3.41
N ARG A 419 2.47 18.86 2.76
CA ARG A 419 2.37 17.54 2.13
C ARG A 419 3.05 17.53 0.76
N HIS A 420 3.77 16.46 0.47
CA HIS A 420 4.50 16.27 -0.79
C HIS A 420 3.62 15.59 -1.83
N LEU A 421 3.52 16.16 -3.03
CA LEU A 421 2.76 15.58 -4.14
C LEU A 421 3.74 15.21 -5.25
N MET A 422 3.77 13.95 -5.64
CA MET A 422 4.58 13.46 -6.75
C MET A 422 3.66 13.03 -7.89
N ILE A 423 4.12 13.14 -9.13
CA ILE A 423 3.38 12.59 -10.27
C ILE A 423 4.18 11.47 -10.90
N GLU A 424 3.51 10.37 -11.22
CA GLU A 424 4.13 9.23 -11.88
C GLU A 424 3.83 9.22 -13.38
N LEU A 425 4.83 8.83 -14.17
CA LEU A 425 4.78 8.69 -15.63
C LEU A 425 5.35 7.33 -16.05
N ASP A 426 4.86 6.80 -17.17
CA ASP A 426 5.27 5.48 -17.69
C ASP A 426 6.65 5.48 -18.38
N GLU A 427 7.20 6.66 -18.69
CA GLU A 427 8.45 6.81 -19.44
C GLU A 427 9.45 7.69 -18.68
N SER A 428 10.74 7.51 -18.99
CA SER A 428 11.80 8.30 -18.37
C SER A 428 11.64 9.80 -18.70
N PRO A 429 11.75 10.69 -17.69
CA PRO A 429 11.42 12.10 -17.87
C PRO A 429 12.53 12.87 -18.56
N SER A 430 12.14 13.85 -19.38
CA SER A 430 13.04 14.91 -19.86
C SER A 430 13.25 16.00 -18.81
N ALA A 431 14.24 16.90 -19.02
CA ALA A 431 14.44 18.05 -18.14
C ALA A 431 13.22 18.99 -18.14
N GLU A 432 12.55 19.10 -19.29
CA GLU A 432 11.31 19.85 -19.44
C GLU A 432 10.18 19.22 -18.62
N ASP A 433 9.99 17.90 -18.68
CA ASP A 433 8.97 17.19 -17.91
C ASP A 433 9.13 17.47 -16.41
N LEU A 434 10.37 17.35 -15.91
CA LEU A 434 10.72 17.63 -14.51
C LEU A 434 10.31 19.05 -14.10
N LEU A 435 10.67 20.06 -14.91
CA LEU A 435 10.31 21.46 -14.64
C LEU A 435 8.81 21.73 -14.78
N ILE A 436 8.13 21.04 -15.69
CA ILE A 436 6.68 21.12 -15.86
C ILE A 436 5.97 20.58 -14.63
N ALA A 437 6.39 19.42 -14.12
CA ALA A 437 5.87 18.84 -12.89
C ALA A 437 6.09 19.76 -11.68
N VAL A 438 7.32 20.27 -11.49
CA VAL A 438 7.64 21.25 -10.43
C VAL A 438 6.74 22.48 -10.55
N GLY A 439 6.63 23.06 -11.74
CA GLY A 439 5.77 24.21 -12.00
C GLY A 439 4.27 23.94 -11.80
N ALA A 440 3.85 22.69 -11.93
CA ALA A 440 2.48 22.26 -11.68
C ALA A 440 2.18 21.99 -10.19
N GLY A 441 3.19 22.02 -9.32
CA GLY A 441 3.07 21.76 -7.90
C GLY A 441 3.38 20.31 -7.50
N CYS A 442 3.99 19.53 -8.41
CA CYS A 442 4.51 18.19 -8.13
C CYS A 442 6.04 18.24 -8.15
N PRO A 443 6.73 18.51 -7.03
CA PRO A 443 8.18 18.73 -6.98
C PRO A 443 9.04 17.56 -7.47
N VAL A 444 8.51 16.33 -7.53
CA VAL A 444 9.24 15.14 -7.97
C VAL A 444 8.38 14.33 -8.93
N ILE A 445 8.99 13.83 -10.01
CA ILE A 445 8.41 12.81 -10.89
C ILE A 445 8.82 11.42 -10.43
N VAL A 446 7.89 10.47 -10.40
CA VAL A 446 8.20 9.04 -10.31
C VAL A 446 8.15 8.45 -11.72
N ALA A 447 9.19 7.73 -12.13
CA ALA A 447 9.21 7.14 -13.48
C ALA A 447 10.30 6.07 -13.60
N PRO A 448 10.15 5.09 -14.50
CA PRO A 448 11.16 4.07 -14.72
C PRO A 448 12.45 4.64 -15.35
N PRO A 449 13.61 4.02 -15.11
CA PRO A 449 14.86 4.40 -15.78
C PRO A 449 14.80 4.08 -17.28
N PRO A 450 15.71 4.66 -18.10
CA PRO A 450 15.95 4.17 -19.45
C PRO A 450 16.47 2.72 -19.41
N GLU A 451 16.31 1.97 -20.51
CA GLU A 451 16.80 0.59 -20.60
C GLU A 451 18.31 0.47 -20.31
N GLU A 452 19.10 1.45 -20.78
CA GLU A 452 20.54 1.55 -20.51
C GLU A 452 20.95 3.02 -20.31
N GLY A 453 22.07 3.26 -19.62
CA GLY A 453 22.69 4.59 -19.57
C GLY A 453 22.10 5.56 -18.54
N LEU A 454 21.59 5.08 -17.40
CA LEU A 454 21.06 5.94 -16.34
C LEU A 454 22.04 7.03 -15.89
N GLU A 455 23.32 6.70 -15.65
CA GLU A 455 24.34 7.66 -15.22
C GLU A 455 24.54 8.79 -16.25
N ASP A 456 24.60 8.43 -17.54
CA ASP A 456 24.74 9.40 -18.63
C ASP A 456 23.51 10.30 -18.73
N LEU A 457 22.31 9.73 -18.55
CA LEU A 457 21.05 10.47 -18.53
C LEU A 457 21.01 11.45 -17.35
N LEU A 458 21.38 11.03 -16.13
CA LEU A 458 21.40 11.90 -14.96
C LEU A 458 22.36 13.08 -15.17
N SER A 459 23.56 12.82 -15.69
CA SER A 459 24.54 13.87 -16.03
C SER A 459 24.00 14.86 -17.07
N TRP A 460 23.32 14.35 -18.10
CA TRP A 460 22.66 15.18 -19.10
C TRP A 460 21.51 16.00 -18.53
N LEU A 461 20.68 15.40 -17.67
CA LEU A 461 19.55 16.05 -17.01
C LEU A 461 20.02 17.18 -16.08
N ASP A 462 21.04 16.98 -15.22
CA ASP A 462 21.58 18.05 -14.37
C ASP A 462 22.06 19.24 -15.19
N SER A 463 22.83 18.99 -16.26
CA SER A 463 23.30 20.03 -17.16
C SER A 463 22.15 20.81 -17.82
N THR A 464 21.15 20.08 -18.32
CA THR A 464 20.01 20.64 -19.06
C THR A 464 19.06 21.40 -18.13
N LEU A 465 18.79 20.88 -16.94
CA LEU A 465 18.02 21.55 -15.89
C LEU A 465 18.65 22.88 -15.51
N ARG A 466 19.97 22.90 -15.25
CA ARG A 466 20.71 24.15 -14.96
C ARG A 466 20.66 25.14 -16.13
N GLY A 467 20.64 24.66 -17.36
CA GLY A 467 20.44 25.48 -18.55
C GLY A 467 19.06 26.15 -18.55
N TRP A 468 18.00 25.35 -18.36
CA TRP A 468 16.63 25.83 -18.27
C TRP A 468 16.40 26.79 -17.10
N MET A 469 16.95 26.51 -15.92
CA MET A 469 16.88 27.40 -14.77
C MET A 469 17.41 28.80 -15.08
N ARG A 470 18.55 28.91 -15.79
CA ARG A 470 19.09 30.20 -16.23
C ARG A 470 18.17 30.91 -17.21
N GLU A 471 17.63 30.18 -18.20
CA GLU A 471 16.73 30.76 -19.20
C GLU A 471 15.41 31.24 -18.56
N LEU A 472 14.88 30.47 -17.60
CA LEU A 472 13.70 30.84 -16.83
C LEU A 472 13.96 32.00 -15.84
N GLY A 473 15.23 32.29 -15.54
CA GLY A 473 15.63 33.31 -14.58
C GLY A 473 15.35 32.90 -13.14
N VAL A 474 15.52 31.61 -12.83
CA VAL A 474 15.32 31.02 -11.49
C VAL A 474 16.60 30.37 -10.99
N ASP A 475 16.97 30.68 -9.76
CA ASP A 475 18.17 30.19 -9.06
C ASP A 475 17.87 28.97 -8.17
N GLY A 476 16.59 28.62 -8.01
CA GLY A 476 16.12 27.42 -7.31
C GLY A 476 14.87 26.84 -7.97
N LEU A 477 14.70 25.51 -7.94
CA LEU A 477 13.56 24.83 -8.55
C LEU A 477 12.22 25.24 -7.93
N GLU A 478 12.20 25.57 -6.64
CA GLU A 478 11.01 26.02 -5.91
C GLU A 478 10.41 27.32 -6.44
N LYS A 479 11.16 28.06 -7.28
CA LYS A 479 10.70 29.29 -7.94
C LYS A 479 10.03 29.02 -9.29
N VAL A 480 10.10 27.80 -9.81
CA VAL A 480 9.36 27.41 -11.01
C VAL A 480 7.90 27.22 -10.62
N THR A 481 7.00 27.92 -11.31
CA THR A 481 5.57 27.91 -10.98
C THR A 481 4.72 27.75 -12.23
N ARG A 482 3.41 27.60 -12.06
CA ARG A 482 2.43 27.55 -13.16
C ARG A 482 2.51 28.76 -14.11
N ARG A 483 3.12 29.88 -13.69
CA ARG A 483 3.35 31.05 -14.55
C ARG A 483 4.37 30.77 -15.66
N ASN A 484 5.26 29.81 -15.45
CA ASN A 484 6.27 29.37 -16.39
C ASN A 484 5.71 28.37 -17.43
N LEU A 485 4.47 27.90 -17.29
CA LEU A 485 3.93 26.87 -18.16
C LEU A 485 2.99 27.46 -19.22
N ARG A 486 3.10 27.00 -20.46
CA ARG A 486 2.18 27.32 -21.56
C ARG A 486 1.79 26.06 -22.32
N ALA A 487 0.53 25.94 -22.70
CA ALA A 487 0.11 24.90 -23.64
C ALA A 487 0.50 25.30 -25.06
N LEU A 488 1.04 24.38 -25.85
CA LEU A 488 1.45 24.59 -27.23
C LEU A 488 0.26 24.59 -28.21
N ASP A 489 -0.80 23.89 -27.85
CA ASP A 489 -2.02 23.77 -28.64
C ASP A 489 -3.29 24.02 -27.80
N TYR A 490 -4.41 24.19 -28.51
CA TYR A 490 -5.70 24.50 -27.90
C TYR A 490 -6.23 23.35 -27.04
N ASP A 491 -5.99 22.09 -27.43
CA ASP A 491 -6.52 20.92 -26.74
C ASP A 491 -5.86 20.77 -25.37
N THR A 492 -4.52 20.87 -25.33
CA THR A 492 -3.74 20.89 -24.10
C THR A 492 -4.14 22.07 -23.22
N ALA A 493 -4.37 23.27 -23.78
CA ALA A 493 -4.85 24.41 -23.02
C ALA A 493 -6.25 24.16 -22.42
N ALA A 494 -7.13 23.49 -23.17
CA ALA A 494 -8.49 23.18 -22.77
C ALA A 494 -8.55 22.14 -21.66
N ILE A 495 -7.68 21.11 -21.68
CA ILE A 495 -7.71 20.04 -20.66
C ILE A 495 -6.88 20.35 -19.42
N SER A 496 -5.80 21.13 -19.53
CA SER A 496 -4.87 21.41 -18.41
C SER A 496 -5.20 22.70 -17.66
N GLY A 497 -5.95 23.62 -18.30
CA GLY A 497 -6.15 24.98 -17.82
C GLY A 497 -4.89 25.84 -17.84
N LEU A 498 -3.83 25.41 -18.53
CA LEU A 498 -2.68 26.25 -18.82
C LEU A 498 -3.04 27.33 -19.84
N ARG A 499 -2.25 28.40 -19.87
CA ARG A 499 -2.41 29.47 -20.88
C ARG A 499 -1.86 28.96 -22.19
N LEU A 500 -2.60 29.13 -23.28
CA LEU A 500 -2.10 28.86 -24.63
C LEU A 500 -0.92 29.80 -24.95
N VAL A 501 0.09 29.32 -25.67
CA VAL A 501 1.18 30.20 -26.16
C VAL A 501 0.60 31.41 -26.90
N GLY A 502 1.10 32.60 -26.57
CA GLY A 502 0.59 33.87 -27.08
C GLY A 502 -0.61 34.44 -26.32
N TYR A 503 -1.14 33.74 -25.30
CA TYR A 503 -2.22 34.23 -24.44
C TYR A 503 -1.72 34.55 -23.03
N ASP A 504 -2.18 35.69 -22.49
CA ASP A 504 -1.88 36.11 -21.12
C ASP A 504 -2.83 35.50 -20.08
N ARG A 505 -3.94 34.93 -20.52
CA ARG A 505 -4.99 34.36 -19.66
C ARG A 505 -5.36 32.94 -20.12
N PRO A 506 -5.81 32.08 -19.19
CA PRO A 506 -6.38 30.78 -19.55
C PRO A 506 -7.60 30.94 -20.47
N LEU A 507 -7.97 29.85 -21.15
CA LEU A 507 -9.18 29.82 -21.96
C LEU A 507 -10.42 30.13 -21.10
N PRO A 508 -11.48 30.75 -21.68
CA PRO A 508 -12.65 31.21 -20.92
C PRO A 508 -13.31 30.16 -20.00
N MET A 509 -13.29 28.88 -20.36
CA MET A 509 -13.83 27.79 -19.53
C MET A 509 -13.11 27.61 -18.18
N TRP A 510 -11.85 28.05 -18.08
CA TRP A 510 -11.05 28.01 -16.85
C TRP A 510 -11.08 29.33 -16.05
N LEU A 511 -11.65 30.38 -16.64
CA LEU A 511 -11.96 31.61 -15.94
C LEU A 511 -13.31 31.39 -15.25
N GLY A 512 -13.29 30.71 -14.09
CA GLY A 512 -14.51 30.49 -13.31
C GLY A 512 -15.32 31.79 -13.13
N ASN A 513 -16.64 31.68 -13.19
CA ASN A 513 -17.58 32.76 -12.86
C ASN A 513 -17.41 33.25 -11.41
#